data_AF-A0A920MMI4-F1
#
_entry.id   AF-A0A920MMI4-F1
#
_cell.length_a   1.000
_cell.length_b   1.000
_cell.length_c   1.000
_cell.angle_alpha   90.00
_cell.angle_beta   90.00
_cell.angle_gamma   90.00
#
_symmetry.space_group_name_H-M   'P 1'
#
loop_
_entity.id
_entity.type
_entity.pdbx_description
1 polymer ?
#
loop_
_entity_poly.entity_id
_entity_poly.type
_entity_poly.pdbx_seq_one_letter_code
_entity_poly.pdbx_strand_id
1 'polypeptide(L)'
;MNPSQFLRNLIIHKSGGIFNKFNNSPSKNIRINTCQEKSLYLPKNLLKTINVDKYPKYTGTIGIIFLGIYQNQTVSIKIISNITKKNVSNDLNVIRLFGNVISNFLPHINGMTNEICNKLSDEISIEREKKMCKLIQQKLSNNCPKGVEFIQPIPEFTHIPNVFVYNYVHGVSLRNILKTQKKTIVDSIGFRIALCFFNAIYEHKILFGDMNIDNFVYNVENDIITFIDYGCVFELNNNQREQIISLHKAQKSKHTLRSYLKHWNAPNTLADLIYEKSRIFYDKNQTTKKTQFADILQYTHFANTKLPPQLILTIRATCQLIDLQNYLGSSCVIYEHLNLL
;
A
#
# COMPACT_ATOMS: atom_id res chain seq x y z
N MET A 1 -25.11 20.91 -13.77
CA MET A 1 -23.68 20.55 -13.71
C MET A 1 -23.59 19.03 -13.75
N ASN A 2 -22.89 18.42 -14.71
CA ASN A 2 -22.90 16.96 -14.90
C ASN A 2 -22.28 16.26 -13.66
N PRO A 3 -22.96 15.31 -12.98
CA PRO A 3 -22.45 14.63 -11.78
C PRO A 3 -21.08 13.98 -11.99
N SER A 4 -20.82 13.49 -13.21
CA SER A 4 -19.51 12.96 -13.60
C SER A 4 -18.42 14.02 -13.61
N GLN A 5 -18.74 15.26 -13.99
CA GLN A 5 -17.81 16.38 -14.08
C GLN A 5 -17.53 17.00 -12.71
N PHE A 6 -18.47 16.89 -11.77
CA PHE A 6 -18.29 17.29 -10.38
C PHE A 6 -17.42 16.28 -9.59
N LEU A 7 -17.68 14.97 -9.74
CA LEU A 7 -16.79 13.90 -9.22
C LEU A 7 -15.38 14.01 -9.82
N ARG A 8 -15.29 14.32 -11.12
CA ARG A 8 -14.03 14.61 -11.80
C ARG A 8 -13.30 15.78 -11.15
N ASN A 9 -13.98 16.87 -10.79
CA ASN A 9 -13.35 18.02 -10.12
C ASN A 9 -12.98 17.75 -8.64
N LEU A 10 -13.70 16.84 -7.96
CA LEU A 10 -13.44 16.45 -6.57
C LEU A 10 -12.22 15.51 -6.46
N ILE A 11 -12.05 14.64 -7.46
CA ILE A 11 -10.96 13.65 -7.55
C ILE A 11 -9.75 14.21 -8.31
N ILE A 12 -9.98 15.02 -9.34
CA ILE A 12 -8.97 15.55 -10.26
C ILE A 12 -9.04 17.08 -10.24
N HIS A 13 -8.13 17.67 -9.46
CA HIS A 13 -7.46 18.93 -9.76
C HIS A 13 -8.24 20.01 -10.55
N LYS A 14 -8.91 20.92 -9.84
CA LYS A 14 -8.58 22.36 -9.90
C LYS A 14 -8.78 22.91 -8.48
N SER A 15 -7.68 23.34 -7.85
CA SER A 15 -7.59 23.89 -6.49
C SER A 15 -8.12 23.02 -5.33
N GLY A 16 -7.22 22.25 -4.67
CA GLY A 16 -7.38 21.93 -3.24
C GLY A 16 -8.17 20.68 -2.80
N GLY A 17 -8.43 19.70 -3.67
CA GLY A 17 -9.18 18.48 -3.32
C GLY A 17 -8.58 17.60 -2.21
N ILE A 18 -9.40 16.71 -1.63
CA ILE A 18 -9.08 15.86 -0.46
C ILE A 18 -7.81 15.01 -0.69
N PHE A 19 -7.66 14.39 -1.86
CA PHE A 19 -6.44 13.62 -2.19
C PHE A 19 -5.21 14.49 -2.45
N ASN A 20 -5.39 15.78 -2.76
CA ASN A 20 -4.29 16.73 -2.80
C ASN A 20 -3.83 17.16 -1.40
N LYS A 21 -4.65 17.01 -0.35
CA LYS A 21 -4.17 17.12 1.03
C LYS A 21 -3.39 15.88 1.46
N PHE A 22 -3.71 14.72 0.90
CA PHE A 22 -2.93 13.48 1.10
C PHE A 22 -1.63 13.43 0.27
N ASN A 23 -1.62 13.95 -0.97
CA ASN A 23 -0.46 13.97 -1.87
C ASN A 23 0.38 15.27 -1.84
N ASN A 24 -0.19 16.39 -1.40
CA ASN A 24 0.56 17.63 -1.07
C ASN A 24 0.66 17.83 0.44
N SER A 25 0.81 16.77 1.22
CA SER A 25 1.70 16.94 2.37
C SER A 25 3.09 17.07 1.76
N PRO A 26 3.70 18.25 1.77
CA PRO A 26 4.97 18.42 1.12
C PRO A 26 5.95 17.45 1.79
N SER A 27 6.48 16.52 1.00
CA SER A 27 7.77 15.89 1.25
C SER A 27 8.92 16.91 1.27
N LYS A 28 8.63 18.22 1.21
CA LYS A 28 9.53 19.25 1.72
C LYS A 28 9.47 19.21 3.23
N ASN A 29 10.53 18.71 3.85
CA ASN A 29 11.07 19.21 5.10
C ASN A 29 10.01 19.94 5.94
N ILE A 30 9.06 19.20 6.54
CA ILE A 30 8.36 19.75 7.69
C ILE A 30 9.52 20.04 8.64
N ARG A 31 9.79 21.34 8.80
CA ARG A 31 10.86 21.83 9.64
C ARG A 31 10.79 21.02 10.94
N ILE A 32 11.90 20.38 11.30
CA ILE A 32 12.11 19.68 12.57
C ILE A 32 11.64 20.55 13.76
N ASN A 33 11.55 21.87 13.56
CA ASN A 33 11.04 22.88 14.48
C ASN A 33 9.56 22.81 14.86
N THR A 34 8.73 21.90 14.33
CA THR A 34 7.35 21.65 14.84
C THR A 34 7.16 20.26 15.45
N CYS A 35 8.20 19.43 15.52
CA CYS A 35 8.10 18.12 16.15
C CYS A 35 8.09 18.25 17.68
N GLN A 36 7.01 17.79 18.30
CA GLN A 36 6.89 17.72 19.74
C GLN A 36 7.84 16.64 20.33
N GLU A 37 8.23 16.81 21.59
CA GLU A 37 9.11 15.85 22.26
C GLU A 37 8.42 14.50 22.49
N LYS A 38 9.21 13.42 22.56
CA LYS A 38 8.74 12.04 22.82
C LYS A 38 7.71 11.89 23.95
N SER A 39 7.80 12.72 24.98
CA SER A 39 6.93 12.71 26.16
C SER A 39 5.47 13.09 25.87
N LEU A 40 5.21 13.82 24.78
CA LEU A 40 3.86 14.21 24.34
C LEU A 40 3.17 13.11 23.53
N TYR A 41 3.93 12.09 23.13
CA TYR A 41 3.47 11.05 22.21
C TYR A 41 3.48 9.66 22.84
N LEU A 42 4.52 9.34 23.61
CA LEU A 42 4.79 7.99 24.06
C LEU A 42 4.34 7.76 25.51
N PRO A 43 3.75 6.59 25.81
CA PRO A 43 3.39 6.21 27.17
C PRO A 43 4.60 6.24 28.13
N LYS A 44 4.40 6.77 29.35
CA LYS A 44 5.49 6.89 30.35
C LYS A 44 6.13 5.54 30.70
N ASN A 45 5.36 4.45 30.72
CA ASN A 45 5.88 3.10 30.96
C ASN A 45 6.84 2.64 29.86
N LEU A 46 6.54 2.94 28.59
CA LEU A 46 7.45 2.65 27.47
C LEU A 46 8.79 3.38 27.66
N LEU A 47 8.74 4.65 28.06
CA LEU A 47 9.93 5.48 28.27
C LEU A 47 10.80 5.07 29.48
N LYS A 48 10.26 4.25 30.40
CA LYS A 48 11.04 3.65 31.49
C LYS A 48 11.84 2.43 31.03
N THR A 49 11.41 1.78 29.95
CA THR A 49 11.98 0.51 29.47
C THR A 49 12.85 0.69 28.24
N ILE A 50 12.52 1.65 27.37
CA ILE A 50 13.27 1.94 26.15
C ILE A 50 13.89 3.33 26.28
N ASN A 51 15.20 3.44 26.01
CA ASN A 51 15.85 4.73 25.88
C ASN A 51 15.54 5.31 24.49
N VAL A 52 14.47 6.10 24.39
CA VAL A 52 13.97 6.66 23.12
C VAL A 52 14.65 8.00 22.80
N ASP A 53 14.97 8.24 21.53
CA ASP A 53 15.44 9.52 21.03
C ASP A 53 14.48 10.65 21.36
N LYS A 54 15.02 11.84 21.64
CA LYS A 54 14.23 13.00 22.06
C LYS A 54 13.18 13.41 21.03
N TYR A 55 13.54 13.31 19.75
CA TYR A 55 12.73 13.74 18.61
C TYR A 55 12.47 12.57 17.65
N PRO A 56 11.36 12.59 16.92
CA PRO A 56 11.07 11.54 15.94
C PRO A 56 12.11 11.54 14.83
N LYS A 57 12.47 10.34 14.37
CA LYS A 57 13.36 10.15 13.22
C LYS A 57 12.62 10.38 11.91
N TYR A 58 11.34 10.02 11.87
CA TYR A 58 10.50 10.15 10.68
C TYR A 58 9.07 10.54 11.06
N THR A 59 8.47 11.41 10.23
CA THR A 59 7.06 11.78 10.30
C THR A 59 6.46 11.60 8.91
N GLY A 60 5.70 10.52 8.73
CA GLY A 60 5.00 10.22 7.48
C GLY A 60 3.60 10.83 7.45
N THR A 61 2.82 10.42 6.45
CA THR A 61 1.44 10.87 6.26
C THR A 61 0.54 10.51 7.45
N ILE A 62 0.72 9.32 8.03
CA ILE A 62 -0.14 8.80 9.10
C ILE A 62 0.65 8.42 10.36
N GLY A 63 1.91 8.00 10.23
CA GLY A 63 2.74 7.53 11.33
C GLY A 63 3.87 8.46 11.73
N ILE A 64 4.23 8.45 13.01
CA ILE A 64 5.47 9.02 13.55
C ILE A 64 6.35 7.87 14.02
N ILE A 65 7.63 7.91 13.67
CA ILE A 65 8.62 6.88 14.05
C ILE A 65 9.70 7.52 14.91
N PHE A 66 9.88 6.97 16.10
CA PHE A 66 11.03 7.23 16.97
C PHE A 66 12.02 6.08 16.86
N LEU A 67 13.29 6.37 17.12
CA LEU A 67 14.30 5.35 17.41
C LEU A 67 14.52 5.26 18.91
N GLY A 68 14.95 4.11 19.38
CA GLY A 68 15.39 3.94 20.74
C GLY A 68 16.29 2.73 20.91
N ILE A 69 16.83 2.58 22.12
CA ILE A 69 17.64 1.43 22.52
C ILE A 69 16.86 0.60 23.55
N TYR A 70 16.68 -0.68 23.26
CA TYR A 70 16.10 -1.68 24.15
C TYR A 70 17.03 -2.89 24.21
N GLN A 71 17.48 -3.29 25.40
CA GLN A 71 18.41 -4.42 25.59
C GLN A 71 19.64 -4.37 24.66
N ASN A 72 20.27 -3.18 24.56
CA ASN A 72 21.42 -2.91 23.67
C ASN A 72 21.15 -3.06 22.16
N GLN A 73 19.90 -3.23 21.75
CA GLN A 73 19.48 -3.27 20.35
C GLN A 73 18.74 -1.99 19.96
N THR A 74 18.95 -1.55 18.72
CA THR A 74 18.20 -0.41 18.17
C THR A 74 16.81 -0.89 17.77
N VAL A 75 15.78 -0.16 18.19
CA VAL A 75 14.38 -0.45 17.89
C VAL A 75 13.70 0.75 17.24
N SER A 76 12.71 0.48 16.40
CA SER A 76 11.79 1.47 15.86
C SER A 76 10.49 1.47 16.66
N ILE A 77 9.96 2.66 16.94
CA ILE A 77 8.70 2.85 17.67
C ILE A 77 7.78 3.66 16.77
N LYS A 78 6.83 2.98 16.11
CA LYS A 78 5.80 3.59 15.28
C LYS A 78 4.55 3.89 16.11
N ILE A 79 4.03 5.11 15.96
CA ILE A 79 2.77 5.54 16.56
C ILE A 79 1.95 6.33 15.55
N ILE A 80 0.67 6.53 15.85
CA ILE A 80 -0.19 7.46 15.11
C ILE A 80 -0.68 8.51 16.10
N SER A 81 -0.42 9.79 15.81
CA SER A 81 -0.79 10.87 16.71
C SER A 81 -2.31 11.00 16.83
N ASN A 82 -2.80 11.44 18.00
CA ASN A 82 -4.23 11.71 18.20
C ASN A 82 -4.78 12.77 17.23
N ILE A 83 -3.94 13.74 16.86
CA ILE A 83 -4.27 14.77 15.87
C ILE A 83 -4.50 14.12 14.50
N THR A 84 -3.60 13.23 14.08
CA THR A 84 -3.73 12.47 12.83
C THR A 84 -5.02 11.66 12.81
N LYS A 85 -5.32 10.91 13.89
CA LYS A 85 -6.56 10.13 13.99
C LYS A 85 -7.80 11.00 13.89
N LYS A 86 -7.82 12.15 14.57
CA LYS A 86 -8.95 13.09 14.52
C LYS A 86 -9.14 13.67 13.12
N ASN A 87 -8.06 14.06 12.46
CA ASN A 87 -8.11 14.61 11.10
C ASN A 87 -8.63 13.58 10.10
N VAL A 88 -8.09 12.35 10.12
CA VAL A 88 -8.55 11.28 9.23
C VAL A 88 -10.01 10.91 9.52
N SER A 89 -10.41 10.82 10.80
CA SER A 89 -11.82 10.56 11.17
C SER A 89 -12.77 11.64 10.62
N ASN A 90 -12.39 12.92 10.71
CA ASN A 90 -13.16 14.01 10.13
C ASN A 90 -13.25 13.89 8.60
N ASP A 91 -12.15 13.59 7.92
CA ASP A 91 -12.12 13.40 6.46
C ASP A 91 -13.00 12.21 6.03
N LEU A 92 -12.97 11.10 6.77
CA LEU A 92 -13.82 9.93 6.51
C LEU A 92 -15.30 10.21 6.72
N ASN A 93 -15.65 11.01 7.73
CA ASN A 93 -17.04 11.43 7.96
C ASN A 93 -17.55 12.30 6.81
N VAL A 94 -16.70 13.19 6.28
CA VAL A 94 -17.02 13.99 5.10
C VAL A 94 -17.21 13.09 3.87
N ILE A 95 -16.32 12.12 3.62
CA ILE A 95 -16.45 11.18 2.50
C ILE A 95 -17.73 10.32 2.64
N ARG A 96 -18.06 9.85 3.84
CA ARG A 96 -19.31 9.10 4.10
C ARG A 96 -20.56 9.96 3.85
N LEU A 97 -20.56 11.21 4.31
CA LEU A 97 -21.66 12.14 4.09
C LEU A 97 -21.88 12.36 2.58
N PHE A 98 -20.80 12.56 1.82
CA PHE A 98 -20.87 12.66 0.37
C PHE A 98 -21.32 11.37 -0.31
N GLY A 99 -20.81 10.21 0.12
CA GLY A 99 -21.24 8.90 -0.36
C GLY A 99 -22.74 8.68 -0.21
N ASN A 100 -23.29 9.06 0.95
CA ASN A 100 -24.72 9.01 1.22
C ASN A 100 -25.54 9.97 0.31
N VAL A 101 -25.09 11.21 0.13
CA VAL A 101 -25.79 12.17 -0.75
C VAL A 101 -25.80 11.70 -2.21
N ILE A 102 -24.68 11.17 -2.70
CA ILE A 102 -24.57 10.68 -4.08
C ILE A 102 -25.32 9.35 -4.25
N SER A 103 -25.46 8.54 -3.18
CA SER A 103 -26.18 7.27 -3.23
C SER A 103 -27.66 7.40 -3.59
N ASN A 104 -28.25 8.57 -3.34
CA ASN A 104 -29.61 8.91 -3.78
C ASN A 104 -29.76 8.93 -5.31
N PHE A 105 -28.65 9.09 -6.05
CA PHE A 105 -28.64 9.11 -7.51
C PHE A 105 -27.92 7.89 -8.11
N LEU A 106 -26.98 7.30 -7.37
CA LEU A 106 -26.17 6.14 -7.78
C LEU A 106 -25.96 5.20 -6.57
N PRO A 107 -26.88 4.27 -6.30
CA PRO A 107 -26.92 3.49 -5.05
C PRO A 107 -25.67 2.64 -4.80
N HIS A 108 -24.93 2.26 -5.85
CA HIS A 108 -23.69 1.49 -5.74
C HIS A 108 -22.49 2.31 -5.21
N ILE A 109 -22.56 3.65 -5.28
CA ILE A 109 -21.50 4.52 -4.77
C ILE A 109 -21.39 4.39 -3.25
N ASN A 110 -22.50 4.20 -2.54
CA ASN A 110 -22.47 4.09 -1.08
C ASN A 110 -21.63 2.89 -0.61
N GLY A 111 -21.79 1.75 -1.27
CA GLY A 111 -21.02 0.53 -0.97
C GLY A 111 -19.52 0.76 -1.17
N MET A 112 -19.14 1.37 -2.30
CA MET A 112 -17.75 1.70 -2.62
C MET A 112 -17.17 2.75 -1.66
N THR A 113 -17.90 3.82 -1.33
CA THR A 113 -17.42 4.85 -0.38
C THR A 113 -17.30 4.32 1.03
N ASN A 114 -18.26 3.51 1.51
CA ASN A 114 -18.17 2.92 2.83
C ASN A 114 -17.00 1.95 2.93
N GLU A 115 -16.74 1.19 1.87
CA GLU A 115 -15.62 0.30 1.80
C GLU A 115 -14.26 1.03 1.76
N ILE A 116 -14.14 2.09 0.96
CA ILE A 116 -12.95 2.95 0.94
C ILE A 116 -12.74 3.57 2.33
N CYS A 117 -13.80 4.07 2.96
CA CYS A 117 -13.72 4.65 4.29
C CYS A 117 -13.32 3.64 5.35
N ASN A 118 -13.85 2.41 5.29
CA ASN A 118 -13.47 1.34 6.22
C ASN A 118 -12.00 0.97 6.03
N LYS A 119 -11.50 0.94 4.79
CA LYS A 119 -10.09 0.62 4.51
C LYS A 119 -9.12 1.74 4.85
N LEU A 120 -9.53 3.00 4.75
CA LEU A 120 -8.76 4.13 5.27
C LEU A 120 -8.79 4.18 6.80
N SER A 121 -9.89 3.76 7.43
CA SER A 121 -9.97 3.62 8.89
C SER A 121 -9.05 2.50 9.42
N ASP A 122 -8.86 1.46 8.61
CA ASP A 122 -7.91 0.38 8.86
C ASP A 122 -6.45 0.87 8.81
N GLU A 123 -6.12 1.79 7.91
CA GLU A 123 -4.78 2.38 7.74
C GLU A 123 -4.33 3.19 8.96
N ILE A 124 -5.29 3.75 9.73
CA ILE A 124 -5.00 4.49 10.97
C ILE A 124 -5.02 3.62 12.25
N SER A 125 -5.10 2.29 12.10
CA SER A 125 -5.14 1.34 13.21
C SER A 125 -3.81 0.62 13.40
N ILE A 126 -3.00 1.11 14.36
CA ILE A 126 -1.77 0.43 14.78
C ILE A 126 -2.04 -1.01 15.23
N GLU A 127 -3.16 -1.28 15.87
CA GLU A 127 -3.49 -2.64 16.32
C GLU A 127 -3.75 -3.59 15.15
N ARG A 128 -4.38 -3.09 14.08
CA ARG A 128 -4.53 -3.84 12.84
C ARG A 128 -3.17 -4.10 12.19
N GLU A 129 -2.31 -3.09 12.13
CA GLU A 129 -0.96 -3.22 11.58
C GLU A 129 -0.12 -4.27 12.34
N LYS A 130 -0.15 -4.27 13.68
CA LYS A 130 0.48 -5.32 14.50
C LYS A 130 -0.08 -6.70 14.19
N LYS A 131 -1.41 -6.83 14.10
CA LYS A 131 -2.08 -8.09 13.77
C LYS A 131 -1.61 -8.61 12.40
N MET A 132 -1.54 -7.73 11.41
CA MET A 132 -1.07 -8.10 10.07
C MET A 132 0.42 -8.43 10.06
N CYS A 133 1.26 -7.69 10.78
CA CYS A 133 2.68 -8.04 10.93
C CYS A 133 2.86 -9.45 11.53
N LYS A 134 2.09 -9.79 12.57
CA LYS A 134 2.14 -11.14 13.17
C LYS A 134 1.72 -12.22 12.17
N LEU A 135 0.65 -11.97 11.40
CA LEU A 135 0.18 -12.88 10.37
C LEU A 135 1.23 -13.09 9.26
N ILE A 136 1.88 -12.01 8.84
CA ILE A 136 2.97 -12.03 7.86
C ILE A 136 4.14 -12.86 8.39
N GLN A 137 4.55 -12.63 9.64
CA GLN A 137 5.62 -13.39 10.26
C GLN A 137 5.32 -14.90 10.29
N GLN A 138 4.06 -15.26 10.56
CA GLN A 138 3.64 -16.67 10.60
C GLN A 138 3.59 -17.33 9.22
N LYS A 139 3.16 -16.61 8.18
CA LYS A 139 2.91 -17.20 6.86
C LYS A 139 4.06 -17.05 5.87
N LEU A 140 4.80 -15.95 5.93
CA LEU A 140 5.76 -15.56 4.90
C LEU A 140 7.22 -15.64 5.32
N SER A 141 7.58 -15.50 6.61
CA SER A 141 8.99 -15.39 7.00
C SER A 141 9.86 -16.58 6.57
N ASN A 142 9.29 -17.79 6.52
CA ASN A 142 10.00 -18.99 6.07
C ASN A 142 9.75 -19.35 4.60
N ASN A 143 8.85 -18.63 3.91
CA ASN A 143 8.36 -18.99 2.56
C ASN A 143 8.55 -17.85 1.54
N CYS A 144 9.21 -16.76 1.93
CA CYS A 144 9.40 -15.61 1.06
C CYS A 144 10.58 -15.81 0.08
N PRO A 145 10.60 -15.07 -1.04
CA PRO A 145 11.72 -15.11 -1.96
C PRO A 145 13.04 -14.75 -1.25
N LYS A 146 14.14 -15.38 -1.70
CA LYS A 146 15.47 -15.12 -1.15
C LYS A 146 15.80 -13.62 -1.14
N GLY A 147 16.29 -13.13 0.00
CA GLY A 147 16.66 -11.72 0.20
C GLY A 147 15.46 -10.78 0.34
N VAL A 148 14.30 -11.32 0.73
CA VAL A 148 13.16 -10.55 1.22
C VAL A 148 12.95 -10.88 2.70
N GLU A 149 12.69 -9.86 3.51
CA GLU A 149 12.40 -10.00 4.93
C GLU A 149 11.23 -9.10 5.35
N PHE A 150 10.73 -9.35 6.56
CA PHE A 150 9.64 -8.63 7.19
C PHE A 150 10.07 -8.16 8.58
N ILE A 151 9.66 -6.97 9.00
CA ILE A 151 10.03 -6.47 10.34
C ILE A 151 9.61 -7.44 11.44
N GLN A 152 10.44 -7.55 12.46
CA GLN A 152 10.19 -8.40 13.61
C GLN A 152 9.65 -7.56 14.78
N PRO A 153 8.40 -7.79 15.23
CA PRO A 153 7.85 -7.09 16.39
C PRO A 153 8.61 -7.47 17.66
N ILE A 154 8.73 -6.53 18.60
CA ILE A 154 9.22 -6.84 19.95
C ILE A 154 8.05 -7.35 20.80
N PRO A 155 8.01 -8.65 21.18
CA PRO A 155 6.85 -9.26 21.83
C PRO A 155 6.41 -8.55 23.12
N GLU A 156 7.37 -8.05 23.90
CA GLU A 156 7.14 -7.38 25.18
C GLU A 156 6.31 -6.11 25.03
N PHE A 157 6.26 -5.49 23.85
CA PHE A 157 5.55 -4.24 23.63
C PHE A 157 4.28 -4.39 22.79
N THR A 158 3.94 -5.59 22.31
CA THR A 158 2.76 -5.77 21.43
C THR A 158 1.44 -5.40 22.11
N HIS A 159 1.39 -5.51 23.44
CA HIS A 159 0.22 -5.22 24.26
C HIS A 159 -0.03 -3.71 24.47
N ILE A 160 0.94 -2.84 24.15
CA ILE A 160 0.81 -1.39 24.39
C ILE A 160 -0.09 -0.77 23.31
N PRO A 161 -1.25 -0.21 23.65
CA PRO A 161 -2.18 0.32 22.65
C PRO A 161 -1.55 1.46 21.84
N ASN A 162 -1.79 1.46 20.53
CA ASN A 162 -1.38 2.51 19.59
C ASN A 162 0.13 2.73 19.45
N VAL A 163 0.93 1.80 19.97
CA VAL A 163 2.39 1.80 19.84
C VAL A 163 2.83 0.50 19.22
N PHE A 164 3.57 0.56 18.12
CA PHE A 164 4.18 -0.60 17.48
C PHE A 164 5.70 -0.51 17.56
N VAL A 165 6.29 -1.39 18.38
CA VAL A 165 7.74 -1.51 18.54
C VAL A 165 8.25 -2.73 17.78
N TYR A 166 9.29 -2.55 16.98
CA TYR A 166 9.93 -3.60 16.19
C TYR A 166 11.43 -3.34 16.03
N ASN A 167 12.19 -4.39 15.67
CA ASN A 167 13.62 -4.28 15.41
C ASN A 167 13.90 -3.20 14.36
N TYR A 168 14.90 -2.35 14.59
CA TYR A 168 15.26 -1.33 13.61
C TYR A 168 15.75 -1.99 12.31
N VAL A 169 15.23 -1.50 11.19
CA VAL A 169 15.59 -1.98 9.86
C VAL A 169 16.69 -1.10 9.32
N HIS A 170 17.87 -1.69 9.15
CA HIS A 170 19.02 -1.02 8.54
C HIS A 170 18.89 -1.02 7.02
N GLY A 171 19.15 0.13 6.38
CA GLY A 171 19.23 0.23 4.93
C GLY A 171 18.85 1.60 4.39
N VAL A 172 18.69 1.67 3.07
CA VAL A 172 18.28 2.88 2.34
C VAL A 172 16.87 2.72 1.81
N SER A 173 16.10 3.81 1.81
CA SER A 173 14.84 3.86 1.06
C SER A 173 15.09 3.58 -0.41
N LEU A 174 14.18 2.83 -1.05
CA LEU A 174 14.25 2.56 -2.49
C LEU A 174 14.21 3.85 -3.34
N ARG A 175 13.70 4.98 -2.82
CA ARG A 175 13.78 6.28 -3.52
C ARG A 175 15.22 6.72 -3.79
N ASN A 176 16.14 6.35 -2.91
CA ASN A 176 17.55 6.76 -2.98
C ASN A 176 18.43 5.76 -3.71
N ILE A 177 17.92 4.56 -3.99
CA ILE A 177 18.72 3.47 -4.55
C ILE A 177 19.08 3.68 -6.02
N LEU A 178 18.20 4.34 -6.78
CA LEU A 178 18.40 4.58 -8.21
C LEU A 178 19.60 5.46 -8.53
N LYS A 179 20.02 6.27 -7.56
CA LYS A 179 21.18 7.16 -7.70
C LYS A 179 22.49 6.45 -7.36
N THR A 180 22.44 5.31 -6.69
CA THR A 180 23.59 4.73 -5.99
C THR A 180 23.91 3.31 -6.43
N GLN A 181 22.96 2.58 -7.03
CA GLN A 181 23.12 1.16 -7.36
C GLN A 181 23.11 0.87 -8.86
N LYS A 182 23.77 -0.23 -9.24
CA LYS A 182 23.80 -0.74 -10.61
C LYS A 182 22.41 -1.21 -11.04
N LYS A 183 22.11 -1.07 -12.34
CA LYS A 183 20.82 -1.47 -12.93
C LYS A 183 20.44 -2.93 -12.62
N THR A 184 21.41 -3.84 -12.64
CA THR A 184 21.20 -5.27 -12.32
C THR A 184 20.69 -5.50 -10.90
N ILE A 185 21.16 -4.72 -9.92
CA ILE A 185 20.69 -4.77 -8.53
C ILE A 185 19.27 -4.23 -8.45
N VAL A 186 19.01 -3.10 -9.12
CA VAL A 186 17.68 -2.48 -9.14
C VAL A 186 16.64 -3.41 -9.79
N ASP A 187 16.99 -4.09 -10.88
CA ASP A 187 16.15 -5.11 -11.51
C ASP A 187 15.88 -6.29 -10.57
N SER A 188 16.91 -6.77 -9.86
CA SER A 188 16.76 -7.83 -8.85
C SER A 188 15.81 -7.41 -7.72
N ILE A 189 15.86 -6.16 -7.28
CA ILE A 189 14.96 -5.63 -6.25
C ILE A 189 13.52 -5.60 -6.75
N GLY A 190 13.30 -5.01 -7.93
CA GLY A 190 11.97 -4.96 -8.54
C GLY A 190 11.37 -6.36 -8.72
N PHE A 191 12.18 -7.31 -9.20
CA PHE A 191 11.80 -8.71 -9.38
C PHE A 191 11.40 -9.38 -8.06
N ARG A 192 12.23 -9.29 -7.02
CA ARG A 192 11.95 -9.93 -5.72
C ARG A 192 10.71 -9.37 -5.05
N ILE A 193 10.46 -8.07 -5.15
CA ILE A 193 9.24 -7.44 -4.61
C ILE A 193 8.00 -7.96 -5.35
N ALA A 194 8.03 -8.00 -6.69
CA ALA A 194 6.90 -8.51 -7.47
C ALA A 194 6.65 -9.99 -7.18
N LEU A 195 7.70 -10.81 -7.17
CA LEU A 195 7.58 -12.23 -6.83
C LEU A 195 6.98 -12.42 -5.44
N CYS A 196 7.46 -11.68 -4.43
CA CYS A 196 6.90 -11.74 -3.08
C CYS A 196 5.42 -11.33 -3.06
N PHE A 197 5.03 -10.29 -3.80
CA PHE A 197 3.64 -9.83 -3.89
C PHE A 197 2.71 -10.92 -4.44
N PHE A 198 3.11 -11.57 -5.54
CA PHE A 198 2.29 -12.60 -6.18
C PHE A 198 2.27 -13.90 -5.37
N ASN A 199 3.42 -14.38 -4.85
CA ASN A 199 3.48 -15.55 -3.96
C ASN A 199 2.61 -15.35 -2.72
N ALA A 200 2.65 -14.16 -2.10
CA ALA A 200 1.83 -13.86 -0.93
C ALA A 200 0.33 -14.08 -1.21
N ILE A 201 -0.16 -13.66 -2.38
CA ILE A 201 -1.56 -13.87 -2.78
C ILE A 201 -1.84 -15.34 -3.05
N TYR A 202 -1.03 -15.96 -3.91
CA TYR A 202 -1.31 -17.27 -4.46
C TYR A 202 -1.02 -18.41 -3.49
N GLU A 203 -0.01 -18.31 -2.65
CA GLU A 203 0.37 -19.42 -1.77
C GLU A 203 -0.14 -19.18 -0.35
N HIS A 204 -0.19 -17.92 0.07
CA HIS A 204 -0.38 -17.58 1.49
C HIS A 204 -1.68 -16.83 1.79
N LYS A 205 -2.49 -16.51 0.76
CA LYS A 205 -3.75 -15.77 0.88
C LYS A 205 -3.55 -14.41 1.56
N ILE A 206 -2.47 -13.73 1.22
CA ILE A 206 -2.11 -12.40 1.73
C ILE A 206 -2.08 -11.42 0.57
N LEU A 207 -2.79 -10.30 0.72
CA LEU A 207 -2.72 -9.19 -0.21
C LEU A 207 -2.05 -7.98 0.46
N PHE A 208 -0.92 -7.55 -0.08
CA PHE A 208 -0.35 -6.23 0.21
C PHE A 208 -1.12 -5.18 -0.59
N GLY A 209 -2.03 -4.46 0.06
CA GLY A 209 -2.92 -3.49 -0.56
C GLY A 209 -2.30 -2.13 -0.86
N ASP A 210 -1.08 -1.87 -0.37
CA ASP A 210 -0.32 -0.65 -0.65
C ASP A 210 1.14 -0.98 -1.00
N MET A 211 1.47 -0.89 -2.28
CA MET A 211 2.80 -1.22 -2.83
C MET A 211 3.66 0.03 -3.08
N ASN A 212 3.51 1.04 -2.22
CA ASN A 212 4.26 2.29 -2.32
C ASN A 212 5.75 2.06 -2.06
N ILE A 213 6.62 2.79 -2.77
CA ILE A 213 8.08 2.69 -2.66
C ILE A 213 8.60 2.96 -1.24
N ASP A 214 7.89 3.76 -0.44
CA ASP A 214 8.27 4.06 0.94
C ASP A 214 8.01 2.90 1.92
N ASN A 215 7.28 1.86 1.48
CA ASN A 215 7.00 0.69 2.31
C ASN A 215 8.15 -0.34 2.28
N PHE A 216 9.27 0.00 1.64
CA PHE A 216 10.43 -0.85 1.45
C PHE A 216 11.73 -0.17 1.87
N VAL A 217 12.57 -0.93 2.55
CA VAL A 217 13.96 -0.57 2.85
C VAL A 217 14.87 -1.62 2.23
N TYR A 218 15.96 -1.19 1.61
CA TYR A 218 16.98 -2.09 1.07
C TYR A 218 18.28 -1.96 1.85
N ASN A 219 18.74 -3.09 2.39
CA ASN A 219 20.06 -3.21 2.98
C ASN A 219 21.06 -3.59 1.89
N VAL A 220 21.93 -2.65 1.52
CA VAL A 220 22.94 -2.83 0.47
C VAL A 220 24.02 -3.84 0.87
N GLU A 221 24.38 -3.88 2.15
CA GLU A 221 25.46 -4.74 2.65
C GLU A 221 25.09 -6.22 2.58
N ASN A 222 23.83 -6.53 2.91
CA ASN A 222 23.34 -7.91 3.00
C ASN A 222 22.46 -8.33 1.82
N ASP A 223 22.19 -7.43 0.86
CA ASP A 223 21.27 -7.64 -0.26
C ASP A 223 19.85 -8.08 0.17
N ILE A 224 19.31 -7.41 1.20
CA ILE A 224 17.99 -7.73 1.79
C ILE A 224 17.00 -6.59 1.54
N ILE A 225 15.78 -6.93 1.12
CA ILE A 225 14.64 -6.02 1.00
C ILE A 225 13.70 -6.29 2.16
N THR A 226 13.45 -5.29 2.99
CA THR A 226 12.52 -5.40 4.12
C THR A 226 11.24 -4.63 3.83
N PHE A 227 10.09 -5.30 3.98
CA PHE A 227 8.77 -4.67 3.99
C PHE A 227 8.52 -4.07 5.38
N ILE A 228 8.14 -2.79 5.45
CA ILE A 228 8.09 -2.05 6.73
C ILE A 228 6.74 -1.45 7.10
N ASP A 229 5.73 -1.56 6.22
CA ASP A 229 4.37 -1.07 6.49
C ASP A 229 3.34 -2.16 6.21
N TYR A 230 2.46 -2.43 7.19
CA TYR A 230 1.37 -3.40 7.05
C TYR A 230 -0.02 -2.81 7.31
N GLY A 231 -0.13 -1.47 7.35
CA GLY A 231 -1.39 -0.76 7.54
C GLY A 231 -2.45 -1.13 6.50
N CYS A 232 -2.02 -1.53 5.29
CA CYS A 232 -2.87 -1.96 4.19
C CYS A 232 -2.67 -3.44 3.77
N VAL A 233 -2.33 -4.35 4.69
CA VAL A 233 -2.31 -5.80 4.41
C VAL A 233 -3.67 -6.43 4.69
N PHE A 234 -4.07 -7.42 3.88
CA PHE A 234 -5.34 -8.14 4.03
C PHE A 234 -5.10 -9.65 3.97
N GLU A 235 -5.80 -10.39 4.84
CA GLU A 235 -5.95 -11.83 4.72
C GLU A 235 -7.13 -12.14 3.80
N LEU A 236 -6.92 -13.03 2.84
CA LEU A 236 -7.92 -13.46 1.87
C LEU A 236 -8.53 -14.80 2.30
N ASN A 237 -9.82 -14.97 2.08
CA ASN A 237 -10.42 -16.30 2.06
C ASN A 237 -10.21 -16.99 0.69
N ASN A 238 -10.56 -18.28 0.61
CA ASN A 238 -10.36 -19.07 -0.62
C ASN A 238 -11.09 -18.45 -1.82
N ASN A 239 -12.35 -18.06 -1.66
CA ASN A 239 -13.13 -17.47 -2.74
C ASN A 239 -12.51 -16.15 -3.25
N GLN A 240 -12.06 -15.29 -2.34
CA GLN A 240 -11.37 -14.05 -2.69
C GLN A 240 -10.07 -14.31 -3.47
N ARG A 241 -9.25 -15.26 -3.00
CA ARG A 241 -8.03 -15.70 -3.69
C ARG A 241 -8.33 -16.24 -5.08
N GLU A 242 -9.30 -17.14 -5.23
CA GLU A 242 -9.64 -17.73 -6.53
C GLU A 242 -10.16 -16.70 -7.53
N GLN A 243 -10.90 -15.69 -7.07
CA GLN A 243 -11.32 -14.58 -7.92
C GLN A 243 -10.10 -13.76 -8.40
N ILE A 244 -9.13 -13.50 -7.53
CA ILE A 244 -7.89 -12.80 -7.91
C ILE A 244 -7.06 -13.63 -8.89
N ILE A 245 -6.91 -14.93 -8.65
CA ILE A 245 -6.21 -15.84 -9.58
C ILE A 245 -6.92 -15.83 -10.94
N SER A 246 -8.25 -15.87 -10.95
CA SER A 246 -9.04 -15.81 -12.19
C SER A 246 -8.84 -14.49 -12.94
N LEU A 247 -8.78 -13.37 -12.21
CA LEU A 247 -8.44 -12.06 -12.79
C LEU A 247 -7.07 -12.10 -13.47
N HIS A 248 -6.04 -12.61 -12.78
CA HIS A 248 -4.68 -12.67 -13.32
C HIS A 248 -4.57 -13.64 -14.51
N LYS A 249 -5.26 -14.79 -14.46
CA LYS A 249 -5.38 -15.70 -15.63
C LYS A 249 -6.06 -15.00 -16.81
N ALA A 250 -7.11 -14.23 -16.56
CA ALA A 250 -7.82 -13.51 -17.60
C ALA A 250 -6.96 -12.41 -18.25
N GLN A 251 -5.95 -11.85 -17.56
CA GLN A 251 -5.01 -10.87 -18.11
C GLN A 251 -4.09 -11.42 -19.20
N LYS A 252 -4.09 -12.74 -19.49
CA LYS A 252 -3.28 -13.32 -20.59
C LYS A 252 -3.66 -12.74 -21.96
N SER A 253 -4.92 -12.37 -22.18
CA SER A 253 -5.36 -11.67 -23.40
C SER A 253 -6.38 -10.58 -23.10
N LYS A 254 -6.42 -9.56 -23.96
CA LYS A 254 -7.42 -8.50 -23.87
C LYS A 254 -8.86 -9.05 -23.94
N HIS A 255 -9.09 -10.05 -24.79
CA HIS A 255 -10.42 -10.67 -24.96
C HIS A 255 -10.88 -11.39 -23.69
N THR A 256 -10.03 -12.24 -23.11
CA THR A 256 -10.34 -12.98 -21.88
C THR A 256 -10.58 -12.04 -20.70
N LEU A 257 -9.79 -10.97 -20.57
CA LEU A 257 -9.96 -10.00 -19.48
C LEU A 257 -11.27 -9.22 -19.61
N ARG A 258 -11.63 -8.78 -20.82
CA ARG A 258 -12.94 -8.15 -21.08
C ARG A 258 -14.08 -9.08 -20.70
N SER A 259 -14.01 -10.35 -21.12
CA SER A 259 -15.04 -11.35 -20.79
C SER A 259 -15.18 -11.56 -19.28
N TYR A 260 -14.06 -11.71 -18.58
CA TYR A 260 -14.03 -11.88 -17.12
C TYR A 260 -14.64 -10.67 -16.39
N LEU A 261 -14.20 -9.45 -16.74
CA LEU A 261 -14.66 -8.23 -16.08
C LEU A 261 -16.10 -7.86 -16.45
N LYS A 262 -16.60 -8.28 -17.62
CA LYS A 262 -18.00 -8.10 -18.02
C LYS A 262 -18.98 -8.76 -17.03
N HIS A 263 -18.59 -9.87 -16.39
CA HIS A 263 -19.40 -10.51 -15.34
C HIS A 263 -19.73 -9.55 -14.18
N TRP A 264 -18.85 -8.57 -13.94
CA TRP A 264 -18.99 -7.56 -12.90
C TRP A 264 -19.45 -6.20 -13.44
N ASN A 265 -20.05 -6.17 -14.64
CA ASN A 265 -20.44 -4.93 -15.32
C ASN A 265 -19.28 -3.92 -15.50
N ALA A 266 -18.03 -4.39 -15.53
CA ALA A 266 -16.90 -3.51 -15.80
C ALA A 266 -16.81 -3.19 -17.30
N PRO A 267 -16.57 -1.91 -17.67
CA PRO A 267 -16.50 -1.49 -19.06
C PRO A 267 -15.25 -2.06 -19.74
N ASN A 268 -15.34 -2.29 -21.06
CA ASN A 268 -14.20 -2.77 -21.85
C ASN A 268 -12.97 -1.86 -21.73
N THR A 269 -13.17 -0.55 -21.56
CA THR A 269 -12.08 0.41 -21.37
C THR A 269 -11.27 0.16 -20.10
N LEU A 270 -11.92 -0.26 -19.00
CA LEU A 270 -11.24 -0.64 -17.76
C LEU A 270 -10.44 -1.93 -17.97
N ALA A 271 -11.04 -2.93 -18.61
CA ALA A 271 -10.36 -4.17 -18.94
C ALA A 271 -9.12 -3.93 -19.80
N ASP A 272 -9.25 -3.12 -20.86
CA ASP A 272 -8.13 -2.77 -21.73
C ASP A 272 -7.02 -2.09 -20.96
N LEU A 273 -7.34 -1.13 -20.09
CA LEU A 273 -6.34 -0.43 -19.30
C LEU A 273 -5.59 -1.37 -18.35
N ILE A 274 -6.31 -2.25 -17.65
CA ILE A 274 -5.70 -3.26 -16.78
C ILE A 274 -4.79 -4.18 -17.61
N TYR A 275 -5.26 -4.63 -18.79
CA TYR A 275 -4.48 -5.48 -19.69
C TYR A 275 -3.18 -4.80 -20.10
N GLU A 276 -3.25 -3.61 -20.69
CA GLU A 276 -2.08 -2.87 -21.18
C GLU A 276 -1.07 -2.60 -20.05
N LYS A 277 -1.54 -2.18 -18.87
CA LYS A 277 -0.64 -1.90 -17.73
C LYS A 277 0.03 -3.16 -17.20
N SER A 278 -0.68 -4.29 -17.14
CA SER A 278 -0.14 -5.55 -16.63
C SER A 278 0.94 -6.16 -17.52
N ARG A 279 1.12 -5.69 -18.76
CA ARG A 279 2.07 -6.28 -19.73
C ARG A 279 3.51 -6.32 -19.27
N ILE A 280 3.93 -5.40 -18.40
CA ILE A 280 5.28 -5.40 -17.82
C ILE A 280 5.62 -6.74 -17.13
N PHE A 281 4.63 -7.46 -16.58
CA PHE A 281 4.84 -8.75 -15.93
C PHE A 281 4.96 -9.93 -16.89
N TYR A 282 4.66 -9.72 -18.17
CA TYR A 282 4.51 -10.79 -19.16
C TYR A 282 5.47 -10.68 -20.35
N ASP A 283 5.95 -9.47 -20.67
CA ASP A 283 6.78 -9.23 -21.84
C ASP A 283 7.93 -8.26 -21.50
N LYS A 284 9.16 -8.67 -21.79
CA LYS A 284 10.40 -7.91 -21.51
C LYS A 284 10.53 -6.66 -22.39
N ASN A 285 9.84 -6.62 -23.52
CA ASN A 285 9.96 -5.55 -24.52
C ASN A 285 8.92 -4.43 -24.34
N GLN A 286 8.01 -4.56 -23.36
CA GLN A 286 6.96 -3.58 -23.12
C GLN A 286 7.47 -2.41 -22.28
N THR A 287 7.61 -1.24 -22.93
CA THR A 287 7.80 0.03 -22.24
C THR A 287 6.46 0.59 -21.79
N THR A 288 6.27 0.76 -20.48
CA THR A 288 5.04 1.36 -19.95
C THR A 288 4.94 2.84 -20.30
N LYS A 289 3.81 3.27 -20.89
CA LYS A 289 3.42 4.68 -20.86
C LYS A 289 3.17 5.09 -19.40
N LYS A 290 3.78 6.19 -18.94
CA LYS A 290 3.54 6.78 -17.61
C LYS A 290 2.05 7.14 -17.47
N THR A 291 1.26 6.24 -16.90
CA THR A 291 -0.13 6.49 -16.49
C THR A 291 -0.28 5.99 -15.06
N GLN A 292 -0.66 6.88 -14.14
CA GLN A 292 -0.77 6.62 -12.70
C GLN A 292 -2.04 5.81 -12.40
N PHE A 293 -2.14 5.19 -11.21
CA PHE A 293 -3.42 4.60 -10.73
C PHE A 293 -4.58 5.61 -10.74
N ALA A 294 -4.29 6.90 -10.54
CA ALA A 294 -5.27 7.97 -10.67
C ALA A 294 -6.02 7.90 -12.00
N ASP A 295 -5.35 7.54 -13.11
CA ASP A 295 -5.93 7.42 -14.45
C ASP A 295 -7.00 6.31 -14.55
N ILE A 296 -6.92 5.26 -13.71
CA ILE A 296 -7.94 4.21 -13.60
C ILE A 296 -9.18 4.72 -12.85
N LEU A 297 -8.98 5.58 -11.84
CA LEU A 297 -10.06 6.24 -11.10
C LEU A 297 -10.75 7.35 -11.92
N GLN A 298 -10.11 7.89 -12.96
CA GLN A 298 -10.72 8.90 -13.84
C GLN A 298 -11.81 8.32 -14.75
N TYR A 299 -11.95 6.99 -14.85
CA TYR A 299 -13.03 6.38 -15.60
C TYR A 299 -14.34 6.52 -14.84
N THR A 300 -15.15 7.46 -15.31
CA THR A 300 -16.52 7.82 -14.87
C THR A 300 -17.51 6.66 -14.80
N HIS A 301 -17.10 5.43 -15.13
CA HIS A 301 -17.90 4.22 -15.10
C HIS A 301 -17.47 3.21 -14.02
N PHE A 302 -16.37 3.44 -13.28
CA PHE A 302 -15.93 2.56 -12.19
C PHE A 302 -17.01 2.47 -11.09
N ALA A 303 -17.71 3.58 -10.83
CA ALA A 303 -18.81 3.69 -9.89
C ALA A 303 -20.03 2.80 -10.23
N ASN A 304 -20.17 2.37 -11.49
CA ASN A 304 -21.26 1.50 -11.93
C ASN A 304 -20.85 0.02 -11.98
N THR A 305 -19.58 -0.29 -11.69
CA THR A 305 -19.10 -1.68 -11.67
C THR A 305 -19.55 -2.37 -10.39
N LYS A 306 -19.83 -3.67 -10.50
CA LYS A 306 -20.13 -4.56 -9.37
C LYS A 306 -18.89 -5.34 -8.93
N LEU A 307 -17.70 -4.76 -9.14
CA LEU A 307 -16.45 -5.43 -8.82
C LEU A 307 -16.36 -5.71 -7.32
N PRO A 308 -16.00 -6.94 -6.92
CA PRO A 308 -15.79 -7.26 -5.54
C PRO A 308 -14.68 -6.42 -4.89
N PRO A 309 -14.82 -6.08 -3.61
CA PRO A 309 -13.81 -5.47 -2.74
C PRO A 309 -12.34 -5.81 -3.01
N GLN A 310 -12.05 -7.11 -3.03
CA GLN A 310 -10.72 -7.68 -3.19
C GLN A 310 -10.15 -7.47 -4.59
N LEU A 311 -11.00 -7.45 -5.63
CA LEU A 311 -10.54 -7.21 -6.99
C LEU A 311 -10.14 -5.74 -7.16
N ILE A 312 -10.92 -4.82 -6.59
CA ILE A 312 -10.59 -3.39 -6.60
C ILE A 312 -9.24 -3.15 -5.90
N LEU A 313 -9.03 -3.75 -4.72
CA LEU A 313 -7.75 -3.66 -4.02
C LEU A 313 -6.59 -4.29 -4.78
N THR A 314 -6.80 -5.45 -5.38
CA THR A 314 -5.76 -6.13 -6.14
C THR A 314 -5.37 -5.32 -7.37
N ILE A 315 -6.35 -4.75 -8.08
CA ILE A 315 -6.09 -3.86 -9.22
C ILE A 315 -5.29 -2.64 -8.75
N ARG A 316 -5.67 -2.01 -7.63
CA ARG A 316 -4.92 -0.89 -7.03
C ARG A 316 -3.48 -1.28 -6.71
N ALA A 317 -3.29 -2.34 -5.92
CA ALA A 317 -1.98 -2.79 -5.48
C ALA A 317 -1.08 -3.18 -6.66
N THR A 318 -1.65 -3.87 -7.66
CA THR A 318 -0.93 -4.23 -8.89
C THR A 318 -0.51 -2.98 -9.66
N CYS A 319 -1.36 -1.95 -9.75
CA CYS A 319 -1.00 -0.69 -10.39
C CYS A 319 0.11 0.05 -9.64
N GLN A 320 0.07 0.08 -8.30
CA GLN A 320 1.14 0.66 -7.50
C GLN A 320 2.45 -0.14 -7.65
N LEU A 321 2.38 -1.46 -7.74
CA LEU A 321 3.53 -2.31 -8.04
C LEU A 321 4.11 -1.97 -9.43
N ILE A 322 3.27 -1.77 -10.44
CA ILE A 322 3.71 -1.33 -11.78
C ILE A 322 4.35 0.06 -11.70
N ASP A 323 3.75 1.01 -10.97
CA ASP A 323 4.32 2.34 -10.76
C ASP A 323 5.68 2.27 -10.05
N LEU A 324 5.84 1.34 -9.09
CA LEU A 324 7.11 1.04 -8.43
C LEU A 324 8.14 0.48 -9.43
N GLN A 325 7.78 -0.50 -10.26
CA GLN A 325 8.68 -1.04 -11.29
C GLN A 325 9.13 0.06 -12.26
N ASN A 326 8.19 0.91 -12.70
CA ASN A 326 8.46 2.02 -13.59
C ASN A 326 9.37 3.07 -12.95
N TYR A 327 9.14 3.37 -11.67
CA TYR A 327 10.01 4.26 -10.91
C TYR A 327 11.43 3.70 -10.84
N LEU A 328 11.56 2.40 -10.56
CA LEU A 328 12.85 1.72 -10.51
C LEU A 328 13.50 1.58 -11.91
N GLY A 329 12.76 1.82 -12.99
CA GLY A 329 13.19 1.46 -14.34
C GLY A 329 13.42 -0.05 -14.49
N SER A 330 12.78 -0.85 -13.64
CA SER A 330 12.98 -2.30 -13.54
C SER A 330 12.17 -3.05 -14.59
N SER A 331 12.78 -4.03 -15.24
CA SER A 331 12.07 -4.97 -16.13
C SER A 331 11.78 -6.26 -15.36
N CYS A 332 10.56 -6.39 -14.85
CA CYS A 332 10.15 -7.54 -14.06
C CYS A 332 9.19 -8.44 -14.85
N VAL A 333 9.74 -9.39 -15.62
CA VAL A 333 8.93 -10.45 -16.22
C VAL A 333 8.87 -11.64 -15.28
N ILE A 334 7.66 -11.90 -14.78
CA ILE A 334 7.30 -13.02 -13.90
C ILE A 334 6.31 -13.95 -14.59
N TYR A 335 6.26 -13.90 -15.92
CA TYR A 335 5.32 -14.65 -16.75
C TYR A 335 5.27 -16.13 -16.41
N GLU A 336 6.43 -16.76 -16.26
CA GLU A 336 6.55 -18.17 -15.90
C GLU A 336 5.85 -18.46 -14.58
N HIS A 337 6.04 -17.59 -13.58
CA HIS A 337 5.37 -17.70 -12.28
C HIS A 337 3.85 -17.49 -12.39
N LEU A 338 3.40 -16.58 -13.24
CA LEU A 338 1.96 -16.37 -13.51
C LEU A 338 1.32 -17.50 -14.34
N ASN A 339 2.12 -18.29 -15.05
CA ASN A 339 1.68 -19.40 -15.89
C ASN A 339 1.62 -20.74 -15.15
N LEU A 340 2.32 -20.89 -14.03
CA LEU A 340 2.26 -22.07 -13.16
C LEU A 340 0.95 -22.13 -12.34
N LEU A 341 0.09 -21.11 -12.47
CA LEU A 341 -1.28 -21.05 -11.94
C LEU A 341 -2.27 -21.59 -12.96
#